data_AF-A0A090MB50-F1
#
_entry.id   AF-A0A090MB50-F1
#
_cell.length_a   1.000
_cell.length_b   1.000
_cell.length_c   1.000
_cell.angle_alpha   90.00
_cell.angle_beta   90.00
_cell.angle_gamma   90.00
#
_symmetry.space_group_name_H-M   'P 1'
#
loop_
_entity.id
_entity.type
_entity.pdbx_description
1 polymer ?
#
loop_
_entity_poly.entity_id
_entity_poly.type
_entity_poly.pdbx_seq_one_letter_code
_entity_poly.pdbx_strand_id
1 'polypeptide(L)'
;MRVLSAPLLILTLFPLPRANALEVVTTQRTDNPSVNRVFANGLDAFGRDATCRACHALTRALNDNLISALVDIRGKAKTNANYGKMDDAIETAIAPVCRLSATWRDVDVRKACEKIMERSEDAVAATYHRWLARGGGREERTVRGEKKSRNAWRKWDPVGWNWNYEMCGKATRACKEALSMHELEEFDEDDVAEGDSRKYRSEQRPKRGEMVDGMLKVTAGTFHEEAVRRESDVVVYVGFPKLDKWAHFYAASVLGTVREMFHANETARGFLEIAYVDGTVNDVPPPYGSDDQTPTVAMFAAGNKNWPRYMTDMNDGKLTPFEVLQFIMRTTTSAETLRHANWLATTLKHDVLHKKMWEDDHVEL
;
A
#
# COMPACT_ATOMS: atom_id res chain seq x y z
N MET A 1 70.57 -42.36 36.41
CA MET A 1 69.81 -42.97 37.53
C MET A 1 68.40 -42.42 37.43
N ARG A 2 67.41 -43.23 37.02
CA ARG A 2 66.64 -44.14 37.89
C ARG A 2 65.97 -43.39 39.07
N VAL A 3 64.69 -43.51 39.38
CA VAL A 3 63.51 -44.17 38.77
C VAL A 3 62.33 -43.96 39.75
N LEU A 4 61.09 -43.99 39.25
CA LEU A 4 59.80 -44.35 39.92
C LEU A 4 59.23 -43.36 40.98
N SER A 5 57.91 -43.12 41.03
CA SER A 5 56.82 -44.11 41.00
C SER A 5 55.50 -43.61 40.40
N ALA A 6 54.87 -44.50 39.62
CA ALA A 6 53.46 -44.54 39.21
C ALA A 6 52.59 -45.17 40.36
N PRO A 7 51.24 -45.29 40.30
CA PRO A 7 50.54 -46.07 39.26
C PRO A 7 49.11 -45.62 38.83
N LEU A 8 48.75 -46.17 37.65
CA LEU A 8 47.44 -46.68 37.18
C LEU A 8 46.12 -46.01 37.59
N LEU A 9 45.34 -45.64 36.57
CA LEU A 9 44.10 -46.37 36.30
C LEU A 9 43.78 -46.38 34.79
N ILE A 10 43.60 -47.59 34.25
CA ILE A 10 43.07 -47.88 32.91
C ILE A 10 41.58 -48.16 33.08
N LEU A 11 40.71 -47.52 32.29
CA LEU A 11 39.46 -48.14 31.87
C LEU A 11 38.98 -47.54 30.53
N THR A 12 38.58 -48.47 29.68
CA THR A 12 38.34 -48.42 28.24
C THR A 12 36.92 -48.02 27.84
N LEU A 13 36.73 -47.66 26.56
CA LEU A 13 35.60 -47.97 25.63
C LEU A 13 34.85 -46.75 25.02
N PHE A 14 34.84 -46.71 23.68
CA PHE A 14 33.94 -45.97 22.76
C PHE A 14 32.46 -46.41 22.92
N PRO A 15 31.39 -45.78 22.30
CA PRO A 15 31.32 -44.71 21.28
C PRO A 15 30.27 -43.56 21.55
N LEU A 16 30.16 -42.59 20.62
CA LEU A 16 29.09 -41.57 20.42
C LEU A 16 27.64 -42.15 20.41
N PRO A 17 26.52 -41.38 20.32
CA PRO A 17 26.27 -39.91 20.45
C PRO A 17 25.05 -39.56 21.37
N ARG A 18 24.84 -38.28 21.71
CA ARG A 18 23.53 -37.57 21.58
C ARG A 18 23.58 -36.14 22.10
N ALA A 19 22.91 -35.28 21.34
CA ALA A 19 22.56 -33.92 21.69
C ALA A 19 21.87 -33.83 23.06
N ASN A 20 22.15 -32.77 23.79
CA ASN A 20 21.17 -31.78 24.24
C ASN A 20 21.96 -30.66 24.93
N ALA A 21 22.22 -29.60 24.16
CA ALA A 21 22.65 -28.34 24.73
C ALA A 21 21.55 -27.88 25.70
N LEU A 22 21.99 -27.46 26.88
CA LEU A 22 21.20 -26.90 27.96
C LEU A 22 20.15 -25.91 27.42
N GLU A 23 18.89 -26.26 27.57
CA GLU A 23 17.78 -25.32 27.45
C GLU A 23 17.77 -24.45 28.72
N VAL A 24 18.55 -23.37 28.70
CA VAL A 24 18.31 -22.27 29.63
C VAL A 24 17.03 -21.59 29.14
N VAL A 25 15.93 -21.94 29.80
CA VAL A 25 14.65 -21.23 29.71
C VAL A 25 14.87 -19.79 30.21
N THR A 26 15.29 -18.90 29.31
CA THR A 26 15.03 -17.47 29.45
C THR A 26 13.60 -17.23 29.02
N THR A 27 12.73 -17.09 30.01
CA THR A 27 11.41 -16.52 29.88
C THR A 27 11.47 -15.17 29.16
N GLN A 28 10.67 -15.05 28.10
CA GLN A 28 9.94 -13.86 27.67
C GLN A 28 10.71 -12.53 27.73
N ARG A 29 11.36 -12.21 26.61
CA ARG A 29 11.36 -10.85 26.09
C ARG A 29 10.80 -10.89 24.68
N THR A 30 9.48 -10.79 24.59
CA THR A 30 8.74 -10.52 23.37
C THR A 30 9.02 -9.09 22.91
N ASP A 31 10.24 -8.86 22.42
CA ASP A 31 10.63 -7.64 21.72
C ASP A 31 10.99 -8.04 20.27
N ASN A 32 10.05 -8.65 19.55
CA ASN A 32 10.09 -8.54 18.10
C ASN A 32 9.39 -7.23 17.77
N PRO A 33 10.12 -6.16 17.39
CA PRO A 33 9.47 -4.95 16.89
C PRO A 33 8.56 -5.40 15.74
N SER A 34 7.33 -4.89 15.69
CA SER A 34 6.51 -5.03 14.49
C SER A 34 7.39 -4.63 13.32
N VAL A 35 7.74 -5.61 12.49
CA VAL A 35 8.69 -5.41 11.40
C VAL A 35 8.01 -4.45 10.45
N ASN A 36 8.40 -3.18 10.55
CA ASN A 36 8.05 -2.15 9.60
C ASN A 36 8.19 -2.74 8.20
N ARG A 37 7.15 -2.60 7.35
CA ARG A 37 7.13 -3.06 5.95
C ARG A 37 8.08 -2.18 5.12
N VAL A 38 9.36 -2.32 5.42
CA VAL A 38 10.50 -1.65 4.80
C VAL A 38 11.02 -2.64 3.78
N PHE A 39 11.09 -2.21 2.51
CA PHE A 39 11.77 -2.99 1.49
C PHE A 39 13.21 -3.28 1.94
N ALA A 40 13.84 -4.34 1.43
CA ALA A 40 15.21 -4.71 1.79
C ALA A 40 16.26 -3.58 1.58
N ASN A 41 15.90 -2.51 0.88
CA ASN A 41 16.70 -1.31 0.64
C ASN A 41 16.48 -0.17 1.66
N GLY A 42 15.68 -0.37 2.71
CA GLY A 42 15.43 0.64 3.74
C GLY A 42 14.32 1.64 3.41
N LEU A 43 13.65 1.52 2.26
CA LEU A 43 12.53 2.39 1.88
C LEU A 43 11.19 1.84 2.41
N ASP A 44 10.36 2.73 2.96
CA ASP A 44 8.97 2.42 3.30
C ASP A 44 8.16 2.14 2.02
N ALA A 45 7.39 1.05 2.02
CA ALA A 45 6.65 0.59 0.85
C ALA A 45 5.61 1.58 0.31
N PHE A 46 5.32 2.64 1.08
CA PHE A 46 4.28 3.62 0.81
C PHE A 46 4.78 5.04 0.70
N GLY A 47 6.10 5.28 0.82
CA GLY A 47 6.65 6.63 0.82
C GLY A 47 6.04 7.55 1.90
N ARG A 48 5.50 7.00 3.00
CA ARG A 48 4.76 7.75 4.02
C ARG A 48 5.69 8.17 5.16
N ASP A 49 5.56 9.42 5.56
CA ASP A 49 6.18 9.94 6.78
C ASP A 49 5.65 9.16 8.00
N ALA A 50 6.53 8.85 8.96
CA ALA A 50 6.18 8.16 10.21
C ALA A 50 5.05 8.90 10.96
N THR A 51 5.04 10.22 10.87
CA THR A 51 3.98 11.09 11.43
C THR A 51 2.60 10.78 10.85
N CYS A 52 2.51 10.63 9.52
CA CYS A 52 1.22 10.37 8.88
C CYS A 52 0.68 8.98 9.25
N ARG A 53 1.55 7.96 9.26
CA ARG A 53 1.19 6.60 9.68
C ARG A 53 0.71 6.55 11.13
N ALA A 54 1.41 7.24 12.03
CA ALA A 54 1.00 7.35 13.42
C ALA A 54 -0.37 7.99 13.60
N CYS A 55 -0.71 9.00 12.80
CA CYS A 55 -2.04 9.60 12.86
C CYS A 55 -3.16 8.65 12.42
N HIS A 56 -2.97 7.88 11.34
CA HIS A 56 -4.00 6.94 10.92
C HIS A 56 -4.18 5.80 11.93
N ALA A 57 -3.09 5.28 12.50
CA ALA A 57 -3.14 4.29 13.57
C ALA A 57 -3.83 4.85 14.84
N LEU A 58 -3.52 6.08 15.21
CA LEU A 58 -4.19 6.84 16.27
C LEU A 58 -5.71 6.93 16.01
N THR A 59 -6.10 7.34 14.80
CA THR A 59 -7.51 7.54 14.40
C THR A 59 -8.29 6.23 14.49
N ARG A 60 -7.73 5.13 13.97
CA ARG A 60 -8.34 3.79 14.06
C ARG A 60 -8.49 3.36 15.52
N ALA A 61 -7.41 3.45 16.30
CA ALA A 61 -7.41 3.04 17.70
C ALA A 61 -8.44 3.80 18.54
N LEU A 62 -8.61 5.11 18.32
CA LEU A 62 -9.65 5.89 18.98
C LEU A 62 -11.04 5.46 18.50
N ASN A 63 -11.25 5.34 17.19
CA ASN A 63 -12.57 4.99 16.64
C ASN A 63 -13.06 3.62 17.13
N ASP A 64 -12.18 2.61 17.17
CA ASP A 64 -12.49 1.27 17.66
C ASP A 64 -12.98 1.27 19.12
N ASN A 65 -12.37 2.11 19.96
CA ASN A 65 -12.59 2.10 21.40
C ASN A 65 -13.60 3.15 21.88
N LEU A 66 -13.75 4.26 21.15
CA LEU A 66 -14.50 5.44 21.60
C LEU A 66 -15.88 5.56 20.96
N ILE A 67 -16.03 5.24 19.66
CA ILE A 67 -17.30 5.51 18.95
C ILE A 67 -18.47 4.74 19.58
N SER A 68 -18.28 3.47 19.89
CA SER A 68 -19.33 2.65 20.53
C SER A 68 -19.72 3.20 21.92
N ALA A 69 -18.74 3.65 22.71
CA ALA A 69 -18.99 4.24 24.02
C ALA A 69 -19.77 5.57 23.89
N LEU A 70 -19.42 6.41 22.93
CA LEU A 70 -20.12 7.66 22.66
C LEU A 70 -21.56 7.44 22.19
N VAL A 71 -21.79 6.43 21.34
CA VAL A 71 -23.13 6.01 20.90
C VAL A 71 -23.96 5.56 22.11
N ASP A 72 -23.41 4.72 22.98
CA ASP A 72 -24.13 4.24 24.17
C ASP A 72 -24.49 5.36 25.14
N ILE A 73 -23.56 6.29 25.39
CA ILE A 73 -23.80 7.47 26.23
C ILE A 73 -24.91 8.33 25.61
N ARG A 74 -24.87 8.53 24.29
CA ARG A 74 -25.86 9.31 23.55
C ARG A 74 -27.23 8.65 23.51
N GLY A 75 -27.31 7.33 23.33
CA GLY A 75 -28.58 6.59 23.33
C GLY A 75 -29.27 6.56 24.70
N LYS A 76 -28.49 6.65 25.79
CA LYS A 76 -29.00 6.76 27.17
C LYS A 76 -29.31 8.21 27.56
N ALA A 77 -28.94 9.20 26.75
CA ALA A 77 -29.07 10.61 27.06
C ALA A 77 -30.51 11.12 26.90
N LYS A 78 -31.19 11.39 28.03
CA LYS A 78 -32.51 12.07 28.05
C LYS A 78 -32.42 13.59 28.30
N THR A 79 -31.25 14.14 28.66
CA THR A 79 -31.05 15.56 29.04
C THR A 79 -29.62 16.07 28.76
N ASN A 80 -29.41 17.40 28.86
CA ASN A 80 -28.12 18.11 28.65
C ASN A 80 -26.96 17.69 29.59
N ALA A 81 -27.23 16.93 30.67
CA ALA A 81 -26.21 16.45 31.61
C ALA A 81 -25.25 15.38 31.03
N ASN A 82 -25.39 15.02 29.76
CA ASN A 82 -24.58 13.98 29.11
C ASN A 82 -23.39 14.52 28.33
N TYR A 83 -23.25 15.85 28.16
CA TYR A 83 -22.06 16.45 27.55
C TYR A 83 -20.79 16.19 28.38
N GLY A 84 -20.85 16.36 29.71
CA GLY A 84 -19.71 16.07 30.59
C GLY A 84 -19.28 14.60 30.52
N LYS A 85 -20.24 13.66 30.43
CA LYS A 85 -19.93 12.22 30.28
C LYS A 85 -19.30 11.87 28.94
N MET A 86 -19.66 12.59 27.87
CA MET A 86 -19.04 12.41 26.55
C MET A 86 -17.61 12.98 26.56
N ASP A 87 -17.41 14.11 27.22
CA ASP A 87 -16.09 14.74 27.40
C ASP A 87 -15.16 13.82 28.19
N ASP A 88 -15.62 13.34 29.34
CA ASP A 88 -14.89 12.37 30.17
C ASP A 88 -14.50 11.12 29.36
N ALA A 89 -15.39 10.62 28.50
CA ALA A 89 -15.13 9.45 27.66
C ALA A 89 -14.08 9.73 26.58
N ILE A 90 -14.11 10.92 25.97
CA ILE A 90 -13.12 11.36 24.97
C ILE A 90 -11.74 11.48 25.62
N GLU A 91 -11.63 12.21 26.74
CA GLU A 91 -10.36 12.39 27.45
C GLU A 91 -9.77 11.06 27.95
N THR A 92 -10.63 10.19 28.49
CA THR A 92 -10.22 8.85 28.97
C THR A 92 -9.70 7.97 27.83
N ALA A 93 -10.27 8.07 26.63
CA ALA A 93 -9.81 7.31 25.46
C ALA A 93 -8.54 7.89 24.83
N ILE A 94 -8.37 9.20 24.91
CA ILE A 94 -7.22 9.92 24.37
C ILE A 94 -5.95 9.66 25.19
N ALA A 95 -6.02 9.71 26.50
CA ALA A 95 -4.83 9.60 27.36
C ALA A 95 -3.95 8.34 27.12
N PRO A 96 -4.50 7.11 26.93
CA PRO A 96 -3.71 5.92 26.67
C PRO A 96 -3.49 5.61 25.18
N VAL A 97 -3.96 6.44 24.24
CA VAL A 97 -4.12 6.07 22.83
C VAL A 97 -2.82 5.64 22.13
N CYS A 98 -1.70 6.30 22.44
CA CYS A 98 -0.39 5.94 21.88
C CYS A 98 0.22 4.67 22.50
N ARG A 99 -0.45 4.10 23.52
CA ARG A 99 -0.10 2.85 24.19
C ARG A 99 -1.03 1.69 23.81
N LEU A 100 -1.99 1.92 22.90
CA LEU A 100 -2.86 0.87 22.37
C LEU A 100 -2.10 0.00 21.37
N SER A 101 -2.50 -1.26 21.21
CA SER A 101 -1.76 -2.24 20.39
C SER A 101 -1.50 -1.79 18.94
N ALA A 102 -2.40 -0.98 18.37
CA ALA A 102 -2.30 -0.42 17.03
C ALA A 102 -1.16 0.63 16.87
N THR A 103 -0.74 1.28 17.97
CA THR A 103 0.29 2.33 17.98
C THR A 103 1.55 1.92 18.75
N TRP A 104 1.42 1.06 19.75
CA TRP A 104 2.46 0.72 20.72
C TRP A 104 3.54 -0.24 20.20
N ARG A 105 3.19 -1.16 19.30
CA ARG A 105 4.10 -2.24 18.86
C ARG A 105 5.25 -1.76 17.98
N ASP A 106 5.12 -0.56 17.42
CA ASP A 106 6.12 0.09 16.59
C ASP A 106 6.70 1.31 17.31
N VAL A 107 8.02 1.30 17.55
CA VAL A 107 8.70 2.35 18.33
C VAL A 107 8.67 3.70 17.62
N ASP A 108 8.74 3.74 16.30
CA ASP A 108 8.80 4.98 15.52
C ASP A 108 7.40 5.57 15.36
N VAL A 109 6.39 4.72 15.12
CA VAL A 109 4.97 5.11 15.11
C VAL A 109 4.54 5.59 16.50
N ARG A 110 4.96 4.91 17.58
CA ARG A 110 4.67 5.33 18.96
C ARG A 110 5.25 6.71 19.27
N LYS A 111 6.53 6.93 18.96
CA LYS A 111 7.19 8.24 19.17
C LYS A 111 6.51 9.35 18.34
N ALA A 112 6.13 9.03 17.10
CA ALA A 112 5.40 9.94 16.26
C ALA A 112 3.98 10.23 16.79
N CYS A 113 3.29 9.22 17.34
CA CYS A 113 2.00 9.38 18.02
C CYS A 113 2.11 10.28 19.24
N GLU A 114 3.09 10.03 20.13
CA GLU A 114 3.35 10.86 21.31
C GLU A 114 3.57 12.33 20.89
N LYS A 115 4.40 12.55 19.86
CA LYS A 115 4.64 13.90 19.31
C LYS A 115 3.40 14.56 18.70
N ILE A 116 2.49 13.78 18.10
CA ILE A 116 1.22 14.29 17.59
C ILE A 116 0.33 14.71 18.77
N MET A 117 0.20 13.85 19.78
CA MET A 117 -0.64 14.10 20.94
C MET A 117 -0.14 15.30 21.75
N GLU A 118 1.16 15.41 21.99
CA GLU A 118 1.78 16.59 22.64
C GLU A 118 1.40 17.93 21.96
N ARG A 119 1.12 17.92 20.66
CA ARG A 119 0.85 19.13 19.87
C ARG A 119 -0.62 19.35 19.57
N SER A 120 -1.42 18.29 19.59
CA SER A 120 -2.74 18.28 18.95
C SER A 120 -3.81 17.55 19.76
N GLU A 121 -3.55 17.19 21.02
CA GLU A 121 -4.53 16.55 21.92
C GLU A 121 -5.88 17.27 21.93
N ASP A 122 -5.88 18.57 22.19
CA ASP A 122 -7.11 19.38 22.21
C ASP A 122 -7.83 19.36 20.85
N ALA A 123 -7.07 19.37 19.74
CA ALA A 123 -7.62 19.35 18.40
C ALA A 123 -8.22 17.97 18.05
N VAL A 124 -7.62 16.89 18.55
CA VAL A 124 -8.13 15.52 18.45
C VAL A 124 -9.45 15.41 19.22
N ALA A 125 -9.51 15.85 20.48
CA ALA A 125 -10.73 15.88 21.29
C ALA A 125 -11.84 16.71 20.64
N ALA A 126 -11.50 17.91 20.18
CA ALA A 126 -12.44 18.81 19.49
C ALA A 126 -13.03 18.18 18.21
N THR A 127 -12.32 17.25 17.57
CA THR A 127 -12.80 16.56 16.37
C THR A 127 -13.97 15.62 16.69
N TYR A 128 -13.91 14.88 17.80
CA TYR A 128 -15.04 14.08 18.29
C TYR A 128 -16.23 14.94 18.71
N HIS A 129 -15.97 16.08 19.37
CA HIS A 129 -17.03 17.03 19.72
C HIS A 129 -17.74 17.59 18.48
N ARG A 130 -17.01 17.95 17.42
CA ARG A 130 -17.60 18.39 16.13
C ARG A 130 -18.43 17.29 15.48
N TRP A 131 -17.93 16.06 15.47
CA TRP A 131 -18.66 14.90 14.93
C TRP A 131 -19.98 14.68 15.68
N LEU A 132 -19.97 14.69 17.02
CA LEU A 132 -21.17 14.59 17.86
C LEU A 132 -22.16 15.73 17.58
N ALA A 133 -21.68 16.96 17.47
CA ALA A 133 -22.51 18.14 17.19
C ALA A 133 -23.22 18.05 15.83
N ARG A 134 -22.58 17.45 14.82
CA ARG A 134 -23.20 17.22 13.50
C ARG A 134 -24.22 16.08 13.48
N GLY A 135 -24.30 15.27 14.53
CA GLY A 135 -25.25 14.16 14.62
C GLY A 135 -24.61 12.78 14.53
N GLY A 136 -23.28 12.69 14.52
CA GLY A 136 -22.54 11.43 14.62
C GLY A 136 -22.90 10.62 15.86
N GLY A 137 -23.01 9.30 15.72
CA GLY A 137 -23.41 8.41 16.81
C GLY A 137 -24.92 8.33 17.06
N ARG A 138 -25.74 8.84 16.12
CA ARG A 138 -27.17 8.52 16.04
C ARG A 138 -27.35 7.25 15.22
N GLU A 139 -28.18 6.33 15.69
CA GLU A 139 -28.55 5.14 14.91
C GLU A 139 -29.30 5.57 13.66
N GLU A 140 -28.75 5.27 12.48
CA GLU A 140 -29.56 5.25 11.27
C GLU A 140 -30.56 4.10 11.42
N ARG A 141 -31.85 4.33 11.15
CA ARG A 141 -32.89 3.29 11.24
C ARG A 141 -32.63 2.21 10.17
N THR A 142 -31.70 1.30 10.44
CA THR A 142 -31.47 0.14 9.58
C THR A 142 -32.56 -0.90 9.82
N VAL A 143 -33.08 -1.45 8.72
CA VAL A 143 -34.02 -2.57 8.70
C VAL A 143 -33.43 -3.75 9.47
N ARG A 144 -34.26 -4.38 10.32
CA ARG A 144 -33.94 -5.53 11.16
C ARG A 144 -33.20 -6.63 10.36
N GLY A 145 -31.97 -6.98 10.75
CA GLY A 145 -31.35 -8.25 10.32
C GLY A 145 -29.84 -8.26 10.02
N GLU A 146 -29.15 -7.13 9.95
CA GLU A 146 -27.72 -7.15 9.57
C GLU A 146 -26.79 -7.58 10.72
N LYS A 147 -25.90 -8.54 10.41
CA LYS A 147 -24.83 -9.01 11.29
C LYS A 147 -23.85 -7.88 11.60
N LYS A 148 -23.27 -7.89 12.80
CA LYS A 148 -22.26 -6.92 13.26
C LYS A 148 -21.07 -6.90 12.29
N SER A 149 -20.99 -5.88 11.44
CA SER A 149 -19.83 -5.60 10.59
C SER A 149 -18.67 -5.08 11.43
N ARG A 150 -17.43 -5.46 11.07
CA ARG A 150 -16.18 -4.93 11.64
C ARG A 150 -16.09 -3.40 11.51
N ASN A 151 -16.77 -2.82 10.52
CA ASN A 151 -16.79 -1.38 10.27
C ASN A 151 -17.95 -0.70 11.00
N ALA A 152 -18.10 -1.00 12.29
CA ALA A 152 -19.23 -0.56 13.10
C ALA A 152 -19.37 0.97 13.10
N TRP A 153 -18.29 1.75 13.08
CA TRP A 153 -18.35 3.22 13.00
C TRP A 153 -18.94 3.75 11.68
N ARG A 154 -18.80 3.06 10.54
CA ARG A 154 -19.46 3.45 9.28
C ARG A 154 -21.00 3.39 9.41
N LYS A 155 -21.52 2.50 10.26
CA LYS A 155 -22.95 2.41 10.60
C LYS A 155 -23.44 3.60 11.44
N TRP A 156 -22.55 4.29 12.15
CA TRP A 156 -22.88 5.35 13.12
C TRP A 156 -22.52 6.75 12.61
N ASP A 157 -22.20 6.89 11.33
CA ASP A 157 -21.77 8.14 10.72
C ASP A 157 -22.76 8.66 9.65
N PRO A 158 -23.94 9.16 10.06
CA PRO A 158 -24.96 9.65 9.15
C PRO A 158 -24.60 10.96 8.45
N VAL A 159 -23.40 11.53 8.70
CA VAL A 159 -22.99 12.84 8.18
C VAL A 159 -21.84 12.79 7.18
N GLY A 160 -21.43 11.59 6.76
CA GLY A 160 -20.35 11.41 5.78
C GLY A 160 -19.01 11.95 6.26
N TRP A 161 -18.68 11.70 7.53
CA TRP A 161 -17.49 12.22 8.19
C TRP A 161 -16.24 11.43 7.80
N ASN A 162 -15.35 12.05 7.04
CA ASN A 162 -14.04 11.43 6.76
C ASN A 162 -13.12 11.59 7.97
N TRP A 163 -13.09 10.56 8.84
CA TRP A 163 -12.27 10.55 10.05
C TRP A 163 -10.78 10.78 9.80
N ASN A 164 -10.23 10.18 8.74
CA ASN A 164 -8.82 10.34 8.42
C ASN A 164 -8.50 11.78 7.99
N TYR A 165 -9.38 12.42 7.23
CA TYR A 165 -9.18 13.80 6.84
C TYR A 165 -9.32 14.76 8.03
N GLU A 166 -10.37 14.59 8.81
CA GLU A 166 -10.66 15.44 9.96
C GLU A 166 -9.58 15.29 11.05
N MET A 167 -9.05 14.08 11.24
CA MET A 167 -7.99 13.82 12.23
C MET A 167 -6.60 14.13 11.67
N CYS A 168 -6.23 13.54 10.53
CA CYS A 168 -4.86 13.55 10.00
C CYS A 168 -4.54 14.70 9.06
N GLY A 169 -5.53 15.20 8.32
CA GLY A 169 -5.39 16.37 7.48
C GLY A 169 -5.59 17.67 8.27
N LYS A 170 -6.64 17.72 9.11
CA LYS A 170 -7.05 18.95 9.81
C LYS A 170 -6.55 19.07 11.23
N ALA A 171 -6.93 18.15 12.13
CA ALA A 171 -6.67 18.30 13.57
C ALA A 171 -5.17 18.24 13.89
N THR A 172 -4.48 17.26 13.34
CA THR A 172 -3.05 17.01 13.62
C THR A 172 -2.12 17.55 12.54
N ARG A 173 -2.63 17.77 11.32
CA ARG A 173 -1.84 18.07 10.10
C ARG A 173 -0.68 17.10 9.87
N ALA A 174 -0.80 15.88 10.40
CA ALA A 174 0.20 14.83 10.32
C ALA A 174 0.37 14.27 8.90
N CYS A 175 -0.67 14.41 8.07
CA CYS A 175 -0.71 13.95 6.69
C CYS A 175 -0.96 15.12 5.74
N LYS A 176 -0.39 15.05 4.54
CA LYS A 176 -0.84 15.87 3.41
C LYS A 176 -2.30 15.54 3.11
N GLU A 177 -3.06 16.53 2.65
CA GLU A 177 -4.50 16.38 2.35
C GLU A 177 -4.79 15.14 1.52
N ALA A 178 -4.06 14.94 0.42
CA ALA A 178 -4.19 13.78 -0.46
C ALA A 178 -4.05 12.42 0.26
N LEU A 179 -3.20 12.32 1.29
CA LEU A 179 -3.03 11.07 2.05
C LEU A 179 -4.10 10.92 3.14
N SER A 180 -4.53 12.02 3.74
CA SER A 180 -5.57 12.02 4.78
C SER A 180 -6.98 11.77 4.25
N MET A 181 -7.23 11.99 2.96
CA MET A 181 -8.55 11.81 2.34
C MET A 181 -8.91 10.33 2.08
N HIS A 182 -7.95 9.40 2.20
CA HIS A 182 -8.17 7.98 1.95
C HIS A 182 -8.18 7.16 3.25
N GLU A 183 -9.03 6.14 3.30
CA GLU A 183 -8.91 5.08 4.30
C GLU A 183 -7.68 4.22 3.99
N LEU A 184 -6.90 3.92 5.02
CA LEU A 184 -5.82 2.96 4.89
C LEU A 184 -6.42 1.55 4.91
N GLU A 185 -6.75 1.01 3.74
CA GLU A 185 -7.14 -0.40 3.59
C GLU A 185 -6.03 -1.38 4.05
N GLU A 186 -4.83 -0.89 4.35
CA GLU A 186 -3.72 -1.67 4.89
C GLU A 186 -3.86 -2.14 6.35
N PHE A 187 -4.94 -1.80 7.05
CA PHE A 187 -5.11 -2.15 8.46
C PHE A 187 -6.27 -3.10 8.75
N ASP A 188 -7.05 -3.50 7.75
CA ASP A 188 -7.87 -4.69 7.96
C ASP A 188 -6.92 -5.89 8.02
N GLU A 189 -6.46 -6.14 9.24
CA GLU A 189 -6.24 -7.48 9.74
C GLU A 189 -7.54 -8.24 9.46
N ASP A 190 -7.69 -8.69 8.21
CA ASP A 190 -8.35 -9.94 7.91
C ASP A 190 -7.92 -10.91 9.00
N ASP A 191 -8.92 -11.55 9.60
CA ASP A 191 -8.79 -12.49 10.69
C ASP A 191 -7.41 -13.12 10.71
N VAL A 192 -6.60 -12.74 11.70
CA VAL A 192 -5.38 -13.45 12.06
C VAL A 192 -5.83 -14.81 12.62
N ALA A 193 -6.35 -15.66 11.75
CA ALA A 193 -6.10 -17.07 11.82
C ALA A 193 -4.58 -17.22 11.74
N GLU A 194 -4.01 -17.91 12.72
CA GLU A 194 -2.60 -18.25 12.79
C GLU A 194 -2.08 -18.71 11.41
N GLY A 195 -1.30 -17.87 10.73
CA GLY A 195 -0.74 -18.21 9.43
C GLY A 195 -0.26 -16.99 8.65
N ASP A 196 1.02 -16.63 8.85
CA ASP A 196 1.85 -15.71 8.04
C ASP A 196 1.24 -14.37 7.59
N SER A 197 1.70 -13.28 8.21
CA SER A 197 1.58 -11.93 7.65
C SER A 197 1.99 -11.94 6.17
N ARG A 198 1.09 -11.56 5.25
CA ARG A 198 1.39 -11.50 3.82
C ARG A 198 2.61 -10.61 3.57
N LYS A 199 3.77 -11.23 3.34
CA LYS A 199 5.01 -10.54 2.97
C LYS A 199 4.84 -10.05 1.55
N TYR A 200 4.72 -8.74 1.32
CA TYR A 200 4.80 -8.18 -0.02
C TYR A 200 6.14 -8.57 -0.63
N ARG A 201 6.09 -9.31 -1.72
CA ARG A 201 7.26 -9.78 -2.44
C ARG A 201 7.77 -8.63 -3.30
N SER A 202 9.07 -8.44 -3.32
CA SER A 202 9.74 -7.56 -4.28
C SER A 202 11.00 -8.26 -4.74
N GLU A 203 11.24 -8.22 -6.04
CA GLU A 203 12.53 -8.62 -6.58
C GLU A 203 13.62 -7.62 -6.17
N GLN A 204 14.87 -8.00 -6.45
CA GLN A 204 16.02 -7.12 -6.26
C GLN A 204 15.85 -5.85 -7.09
N ARG A 205 16.23 -4.71 -6.50
CA ARG A 205 16.21 -3.42 -7.19
C ARG A 205 16.96 -3.51 -8.54
N PRO A 206 16.31 -3.14 -9.65
CA PRO A 206 16.94 -3.15 -10.96
C PRO A 206 18.05 -2.10 -11.05
N LYS A 207 18.98 -2.30 -11.98
CA LYS A 207 19.96 -1.26 -12.32
C LYS A 207 19.21 -0.04 -12.88
N ARG A 208 19.76 1.16 -12.68
CA ARG A 208 19.13 2.40 -13.17
C ARG A 208 18.96 2.33 -14.69
N GLY A 209 17.71 2.47 -15.16
CA GLY A 209 17.38 2.38 -16.59
C GLY A 209 17.41 0.97 -17.16
N GLU A 210 17.41 -0.07 -16.33
CA GLU A 210 17.26 -1.46 -16.79
C GLU A 210 15.92 -1.63 -17.51
N MET A 211 15.96 -2.36 -18.62
CA MET A 211 14.85 -2.55 -19.53
C MET A 211 14.48 -4.03 -19.62
N VAL A 212 13.19 -4.33 -19.68
CA VAL A 212 12.63 -5.66 -19.94
C VAL A 212 11.49 -5.50 -20.93
N ASP A 213 11.49 -6.31 -21.99
CA ASP A 213 10.49 -6.28 -23.07
C ASP A 213 10.25 -4.87 -23.65
N GLY A 214 11.33 -4.10 -23.81
CA GLY A 214 11.29 -2.74 -24.32
C GLY A 214 10.78 -1.69 -23.32
N MET A 215 10.37 -2.07 -22.11
CA MET A 215 9.82 -1.22 -21.05
C MET A 215 10.77 -1.06 -19.86
N LEU A 216 10.65 0.05 -19.13
CA LEU A 216 11.45 0.30 -17.93
C LEU A 216 11.11 -0.75 -16.86
N LYS A 217 12.11 -1.49 -16.37
CA LYS A 217 11.88 -2.48 -15.33
C LYS A 217 11.64 -1.79 -13.99
N VAL A 218 10.52 -2.13 -13.37
CA VAL A 218 10.11 -1.63 -12.06
C VAL A 218 9.77 -2.83 -11.17
N THR A 219 10.18 -2.74 -9.90
CA THR A 219 9.85 -3.72 -8.86
C THR A 219 8.91 -3.08 -7.86
N ALA A 220 8.26 -3.87 -7.00
CA ALA A 220 7.47 -3.29 -5.90
C ALA A 220 8.33 -2.29 -5.08
N GLY A 221 9.60 -2.65 -4.82
CA GLY A 221 10.59 -1.83 -4.12
C GLY A 221 11.00 -0.51 -4.78
N THR A 222 10.76 -0.35 -6.08
CA THR A 222 11.10 0.86 -6.85
C THR A 222 9.89 1.56 -7.44
N PHE A 223 8.68 1.00 -7.26
CA PHE A 223 7.46 1.49 -7.89
C PHE A 223 7.18 2.96 -7.58
N HIS A 224 7.25 3.33 -6.30
CA HIS A 224 6.98 4.70 -5.91
C HIS A 224 7.98 5.70 -6.53
N GLU A 225 9.26 5.33 -6.61
CA GLU A 225 10.28 6.19 -7.22
C GLU A 225 10.09 6.34 -8.73
N GLU A 226 9.83 5.22 -9.42
CA GLU A 226 9.85 5.15 -10.88
C GLU A 226 8.50 5.46 -11.53
N ALA A 227 7.37 5.28 -10.83
CA ALA A 227 6.04 5.56 -11.36
C ALA A 227 5.37 6.79 -10.70
N VAL A 228 5.44 6.88 -9.36
CA VAL A 228 4.66 7.86 -8.58
C VAL A 228 5.42 9.18 -8.42
N ARG A 229 6.73 9.16 -8.14
CA ARG A 229 7.54 10.36 -7.88
C ARG A 229 7.99 11.09 -9.15
N ARG A 230 7.97 10.43 -10.30
CA ARG A 230 8.39 11.03 -11.58
C ARG A 230 7.47 12.20 -11.94
N GLU A 231 8.07 13.27 -12.47
CA GLU A 231 7.33 14.44 -12.96
C GLU A 231 6.66 14.18 -14.31
N SER A 232 7.16 13.19 -15.07
CA SER A 232 6.62 12.75 -16.35
C SER A 232 5.36 11.90 -16.19
N ASP A 233 4.60 11.72 -17.26
CA ASP A 233 3.61 10.65 -17.32
C ASP A 233 4.32 9.28 -17.26
N VAL A 234 3.68 8.31 -16.60
CA VAL A 234 4.18 6.93 -16.57
C VAL A 234 3.01 5.98 -16.79
N VAL A 235 3.07 5.19 -17.86
CA VAL A 235 2.18 4.03 -18.03
C VAL A 235 2.85 2.85 -17.37
N VAL A 236 2.17 2.19 -16.45
CA VAL A 236 2.67 0.98 -15.79
C VAL A 236 1.85 -0.21 -16.24
N TYR A 237 2.56 -1.24 -16.69
CA TYR A 237 2.00 -2.55 -16.98
C TYR A 237 2.41 -3.53 -15.88
N VAL A 238 1.44 -4.03 -15.13
CA VAL A 238 1.63 -5.14 -14.19
C VAL A 238 1.23 -6.41 -14.93
N GLY A 239 2.22 -7.23 -15.29
CA GLY A 239 2.02 -8.46 -16.06
C GLY A 239 2.28 -9.71 -15.24
N PHE A 240 1.73 -10.84 -15.68
CA PHE A 240 1.90 -12.13 -15.02
C PHE A 240 2.47 -13.18 -16.00
N PRO A 241 3.72 -13.03 -16.47
CA PRO A 241 4.30 -13.88 -17.53
C PRO A 241 4.34 -15.38 -17.19
N LYS A 242 4.39 -15.73 -15.90
CA LYS A 242 4.36 -17.14 -15.44
C LYS A 242 2.96 -17.73 -15.39
N LEU A 243 1.92 -16.90 -15.31
CA LEU A 243 0.52 -17.36 -15.31
C LEU A 243 -0.03 -17.43 -16.73
N ASP A 244 0.24 -16.40 -17.54
CA ASP A 244 -0.14 -16.36 -18.95
C ASP A 244 0.98 -15.73 -19.80
N LYS A 245 1.76 -16.60 -20.43
CA LYS A 245 2.89 -16.19 -21.28
C LYS A 245 2.44 -15.44 -22.52
N TRP A 246 1.33 -15.85 -23.14
CA TRP A 246 0.90 -15.31 -24.43
C TRP A 246 0.23 -13.96 -24.27
N ALA A 247 -0.69 -13.83 -23.31
CA ALA A 247 -1.29 -12.54 -22.98
C ALA A 247 -0.21 -11.51 -22.60
N HIS A 248 0.81 -11.94 -21.83
CA HIS A 248 1.95 -11.10 -21.52
C HIS A 248 2.75 -10.72 -22.76
N PHE A 249 3.10 -11.68 -23.62
CA PHE A 249 3.86 -11.44 -24.83
C PHE A 249 3.19 -10.40 -25.75
N TYR A 250 1.87 -10.52 -25.98
CA TYR A 250 1.14 -9.57 -26.83
C TYR A 250 1.13 -8.16 -26.21
N ALA A 251 0.81 -8.05 -24.91
CA ALA A 251 0.76 -6.76 -24.22
C ALA A 251 2.14 -6.09 -24.20
N ALA A 252 3.17 -6.84 -23.77
CA ALA A 252 4.53 -6.34 -23.63
C ALA A 252 5.11 -5.88 -24.97
N SER A 253 4.89 -6.64 -26.04
CA SER A 253 5.36 -6.27 -27.39
C SER A 253 4.82 -4.92 -27.84
N VAL A 254 3.54 -4.67 -27.62
CA VAL A 254 2.86 -3.45 -28.08
C VAL A 254 3.24 -2.26 -27.19
N LEU A 255 3.28 -2.45 -25.87
CA LEU A 255 3.69 -1.42 -24.91
C LEU A 255 5.16 -1.02 -25.09
N GLY A 256 6.05 -1.99 -25.28
CA GLY A 256 7.46 -1.74 -25.62
C GLY A 256 7.60 -0.96 -26.94
N THR A 257 6.84 -1.36 -27.97
CA THR A 257 6.82 -0.66 -29.26
C THR A 257 6.38 0.80 -29.13
N VAL A 258 5.28 1.09 -28.41
CA VAL A 258 4.81 2.47 -28.21
C VAL A 258 5.83 3.28 -27.42
N ARG A 259 6.49 2.69 -26.42
CA ARG A 259 7.57 3.36 -25.70
C ARG A 259 8.72 3.74 -26.63
N GLU A 260 9.16 2.82 -27.48
CA GLU A 260 10.21 3.10 -28.47
C GLU A 260 9.82 4.24 -29.42
N MET A 261 8.56 4.30 -29.86
CA MET A 261 8.06 5.41 -30.67
C MET A 261 8.20 6.77 -29.98
N PHE A 262 7.87 6.86 -28.69
CA PHE A 262 8.09 8.07 -27.89
C PHE A 262 9.58 8.39 -27.72
N HIS A 263 10.42 7.39 -27.49
CA HIS A 263 11.84 7.57 -27.23
C HIS A 263 12.69 7.84 -28.49
N ALA A 264 12.17 7.50 -29.67
CA ALA A 264 12.78 7.78 -30.96
C ALA A 264 12.70 9.27 -31.34
N ASN A 265 11.74 10.02 -30.77
CA ASN A 265 11.63 11.46 -30.97
C ASN A 265 12.31 12.22 -29.81
N GLU A 266 13.42 12.91 -30.10
CA GLU A 266 14.18 13.67 -29.10
C GLU A 266 13.34 14.73 -28.37
N THR A 267 12.34 15.31 -29.03
CA THR A 267 11.45 16.33 -28.44
C THR A 267 10.37 15.76 -27.54
N ALA A 268 10.15 14.44 -27.57
CA ALA A 268 9.18 13.73 -26.73
C ALA A 268 9.83 12.96 -25.59
N ARG A 269 11.14 12.73 -25.68
CA ARG A 269 11.91 12.00 -24.67
C ARG A 269 11.79 12.71 -23.31
N GLY A 270 11.36 11.95 -22.31
CA GLY A 270 11.24 12.42 -20.93
C GLY A 270 9.84 12.89 -20.51
N PHE A 271 8.88 13.04 -21.43
CA PHE A 271 7.50 13.41 -21.08
C PHE A 271 6.62 12.21 -20.74
N LEU A 272 6.89 11.05 -21.35
CA LEU A 272 6.23 9.78 -21.08
C LEU A 272 7.28 8.68 -20.87
N GLU A 273 7.02 7.81 -19.90
CA GLU A 273 7.69 6.53 -19.72
C GLU A 273 6.66 5.39 -19.75
N ILE A 274 7.08 4.21 -20.22
CA ILE A 274 6.29 2.97 -20.04
C ILE A 274 7.13 1.98 -19.22
N ALA A 275 6.57 1.55 -18.11
CA ALA A 275 7.22 0.68 -17.13
C ALA A 275 6.52 -0.67 -17.04
N TYR A 276 7.29 -1.70 -16.70
CA TYR A 276 6.83 -3.06 -16.50
C TYR A 276 7.12 -3.51 -15.07
N VAL A 277 6.14 -4.17 -14.45
CA VAL A 277 6.26 -4.87 -13.17
C VAL A 277 5.82 -6.33 -13.35
N ASP A 278 6.68 -7.28 -12.98
CA ASP A 278 6.31 -8.70 -12.93
C ASP A 278 5.51 -8.98 -11.65
N GLY A 279 4.18 -9.05 -11.78
CA GLY A 279 3.22 -9.34 -10.71
C GLY A 279 3.32 -10.77 -10.17
N THR A 280 4.04 -11.68 -10.83
CA THR A 280 4.23 -13.05 -10.32
C THR A 280 5.15 -13.10 -9.10
N VAL A 281 6.04 -12.11 -8.99
CA VAL A 281 7.11 -12.03 -8.00
C VAL A 281 7.19 -10.67 -7.30
N ASN A 282 6.41 -9.67 -7.74
CA ASN A 282 6.26 -8.38 -7.07
C ASN A 282 4.80 -8.16 -6.67
N ASP A 283 4.57 -7.84 -5.41
CA ASP A 283 3.26 -7.43 -4.90
C ASP A 283 3.25 -5.89 -4.84
N VAL A 284 2.68 -5.23 -5.86
CA VAL A 284 2.50 -3.76 -5.87
C VAL A 284 1.30 -3.44 -4.98
N PRO A 285 1.49 -2.77 -3.83
CA PRO A 285 0.42 -2.65 -2.87
C PRO A 285 -0.60 -1.56 -3.29
N PRO A 286 -1.85 -1.65 -2.80
CA PRO A 286 -2.82 -0.56 -2.91
C PRO A 286 -2.25 0.77 -2.37
N PRO A 287 -2.62 1.93 -2.94
CA PRO A 287 -3.61 2.13 -4.00
C PRO A 287 -3.04 2.04 -5.43
N TYR A 288 -1.76 1.67 -5.59
CA TYR A 288 -1.04 1.78 -6.86
C TYR A 288 -1.03 0.50 -7.70
N GLY A 289 -1.37 -0.63 -7.09
CA GLY A 289 -1.61 -1.90 -7.76
C GLY A 289 -3.00 -2.44 -7.46
N SER A 290 -3.44 -3.42 -8.25
CA SER A 290 -4.62 -4.24 -7.95
C SER A 290 -4.21 -5.45 -7.10
N ASP A 291 -5.04 -5.84 -6.12
CA ASP A 291 -4.88 -7.13 -5.42
C ASP A 291 -5.20 -8.35 -6.31
N ASP A 292 -5.62 -8.09 -7.56
CA ASP A 292 -5.94 -9.10 -8.56
C ASP A 292 -4.69 -9.68 -9.24
N GLN A 293 -4.71 -10.98 -9.51
CA GLN A 293 -3.72 -11.67 -10.35
C GLN A 293 -4.00 -11.55 -11.85
N THR A 294 -4.59 -10.43 -12.26
CA THR A 294 -4.93 -10.13 -13.65
C THR A 294 -3.98 -9.08 -14.20
N PRO A 295 -3.51 -9.22 -15.45
CA PRO A 295 -2.67 -8.20 -16.06
C PRO A 295 -3.40 -6.85 -16.10
N THR A 296 -2.73 -5.78 -15.68
CA THR A 296 -3.30 -4.43 -15.69
C THR A 296 -2.37 -3.43 -16.35
N VAL A 297 -2.96 -2.44 -17.04
CA VAL A 297 -2.27 -1.28 -17.58
C VAL A 297 -2.89 -0.03 -16.96
N ALA A 298 -2.06 0.80 -16.34
CA ALA A 298 -2.51 2.01 -15.64
C ALA A 298 -1.66 3.23 -16.00
N MET A 299 -2.31 4.38 -16.20
CA MET A 299 -1.65 5.65 -16.41
C MET A 299 -1.52 6.40 -15.08
N PHE A 300 -0.29 6.70 -14.70
CA PHE A 300 0.08 7.61 -13.63
C PHE A 300 0.42 8.96 -14.25
N ALA A 301 -0.58 9.83 -14.35
CA ALA A 301 -0.44 11.11 -15.05
C ALA A 301 0.37 12.15 -14.25
N ALA A 302 1.13 12.99 -14.94
CA ALA A 302 1.93 14.08 -14.39
C ALA A 302 1.06 15.03 -13.55
N GLY A 303 1.45 15.30 -12.30
CA GLY A 303 0.66 16.14 -11.39
C GLY A 303 -0.65 15.50 -10.88
N ASN A 304 -1.01 14.29 -11.32
CA ASN A 304 -2.18 13.55 -10.84
C ASN A 304 -1.88 12.05 -10.61
N LYS A 305 -0.77 11.78 -9.93
CA LYS A 305 -0.23 10.43 -9.68
C LYS A 305 -1.03 9.59 -8.68
N ASN A 306 -1.89 10.25 -7.89
CA ASN A 306 -2.70 9.61 -6.86
C ASN A 306 -4.02 9.04 -7.39
N TRP A 307 -4.34 9.30 -8.67
CA TRP A 307 -5.54 8.76 -9.32
C TRP A 307 -5.15 8.08 -10.63
N PRO A 308 -4.57 6.87 -10.56
CA PRO A 308 -4.21 6.14 -11.77
C PRO A 308 -5.46 5.82 -12.59
N ARG A 309 -5.35 5.95 -13.91
CA ARG A 309 -6.42 5.57 -14.83
C ARG A 309 -6.11 4.21 -15.42
N TYR A 310 -6.95 3.22 -15.14
CA TYR A 310 -6.77 1.87 -15.68
C TYR A 310 -7.36 1.75 -17.08
N MET A 311 -6.71 0.97 -17.94
CA MET A 311 -7.25 0.57 -19.22
C MET A 311 -8.36 -0.46 -18.96
N THR A 312 -9.60 -0.11 -19.28
CA THR A 312 -10.78 -0.92 -18.94
C THR A 312 -10.95 -2.15 -19.83
N ASP A 313 -10.36 -2.14 -21.01
CA ASP A 313 -10.39 -3.25 -21.96
C ASP A 313 -8.98 -3.56 -22.41
N MET A 314 -8.42 -4.64 -21.89
CA MET A 314 -7.10 -5.13 -22.29
C MET A 314 -7.16 -6.25 -23.31
N ASN A 315 -8.35 -6.80 -23.61
CA ASN A 315 -8.56 -7.90 -24.56
C ASN A 315 -7.51 -9.02 -24.43
N ASP A 316 -7.25 -9.51 -23.20
CA ASP A 316 -6.20 -10.51 -22.90
C ASP A 316 -4.81 -10.15 -23.44
N GLY A 317 -4.46 -8.86 -23.41
CA GLY A 317 -3.19 -8.33 -23.90
C GLY A 317 -3.14 -8.13 -25.42
N LYS A 318 -4.19 -8.49 -26.17
CA LYS A 318 -4.30 -8.29 -27.62
C LYS A 318 -4.64 -6.84 -27.95
N LEU A 319 -3.67 -5.98 -27.68
CA LEU A 319 -3.72 -4.54 -27.92
C LEU A 319 -2.96 -4.18 -29.20
N THR A 320 -3.41 -3.13 -29.87
CA THR A 320 -2.68 -2.49 -30.96
C THR A 320 -1.96 -1.22 -30.47
N PRO A 321 -0.89 -0.77 -31.15
CA PRO A 321 -0.26 0.52 -30.82
C PRO A 321 -1.26 1.68 -30.82
N PHE A 322 -2.24 1.66 -31.73
CA PHE A 322 -3.30 2.65 -31.77
C PHE A 322 -4.14 2.70 -30.49
N GLU A 323 -4.54 1.55 -29.94
CA GLU A 323 -5.34 1.48 -28.71
C GLU A 323 -4.56 2.00 -27.49
N VAL A 324 -3.27 1.66 -27.39
CA VAL A 324 -2.41 2.19 -26.34
C VAL A 324 -2.24 3.72 -26.46
N LEU A 325 -2.04 4.24 -27.68
CA LEU A 325 -1.99 5.68 -27.92
C LEU A 325 -3.30 6.37 -27.56
N GLN A 326 -4.46 5.78 -27.91
CA GLN A 326 -5.78 6.30 -27.53
C GLN A 326 -5.95 6.33 -26.01
N PHE A 327 -5.51 5.29 -25.31
CA PHE A 327 -5.51 5.26 -23.86
C PHE A 327 -4.66 6.39 -23.27
N ILE A 328 -3.43 6.58 -23.77
CA ILE A 328 -2.54 7.67 -23.33
C ILE A 328 -3.21 9.04 -23.56
N MET A 329 -3.76 9.29 -24.75
CA MET A 329 -4.40 10.57 -25.09
C MET A 329 -5.60 10.91 -24.21
N ARG A 330 -6.35 9.90 -23.75
CA ARG A 330 -7.53 10.10 -22.90
C ARG A 330 -7.20 10.29 -21.42
N THR A 331 -6.01 9.88 -21.00
CA THR A 331 -5.66 9.77 -19.58
C THR A 331 -4.53 10.69 -19.13
N THR A 332 -3.70 11.16 -20.06
CA THR A 332 -2.63 12.12 -19.78
C THR A 332 -3.17 13.47 -19.31
N THR A 333 -2.41 14.11 -18.43
CA THR A 333 -2.57 15.51 -18.02
C THR A 333 -1.46 16.40 -18.58
N SER A 334 -0.40 15.83 -19.19
CA SER A 334 0.68 16.58 -19.84
C SER A 334 0.28 16.98 -21.26
N ALA A 335 0.37 18.27 -21.55
CA ALA A 335 0.14 18.80 -22.89
C ALA A 335 1.16 18.26 -23.90
N GLU A 336 2.40 18.02 -23.47
CA GLU A 336 3.49 17.51 -24.27
C GLU A 336 3.28 16.04 -24.64
N THR A 337 2.91 15.19 -23.68
CA THR A 337 2.52 13.80 -23.93
C THR A 337 1.34 13.73 -24.89
N LEU A 338 0.29 14.53 -24.66
CA LEU A 338 -0.89 14.57 -25.52
C LEU A 338 -0.54 14.98 -26.96
N ARG A 339 0.27 16.03 -27.11
CA ARG A 339 0.72 16.52 -28.42
C ARG A 339 1.50 15.46 -29.18
N HIS A 340 2.40 14.75 -28.49
CA HIS A 340 3.22 13.73 -29.13
C HIS A 340 2.43 12.46 -29.47
N ALA A 341 1.54 12.01 -28.58
CA ALA A 341 0.65 10.88 -28.85
C ALA A 341 -0.24 11.14 -30.08
N ASN A 342 -0.81 12.34 -30.20
CA ASN A 342 -1.58 12.75 -31.38
C ASN A 342 -0.72 12.77 -32.66
N TRP A 343 0.52 13.25 -32.56
CA TRP A 343 1.45 13.26 -33.69
C TRP A 343 1.77 11.82 -34.15
N LEU A 344 2.08 10.90 -33.23
CA LEU A 344 2.32 9.49 -33.56
C LEU A 344 1.09 8.85 -34.23
N ALA A 345 -0.10 9.07 -33.65
CA ALA A 345 -1.35 8.51 -34.16
C ALA A 345 -1.75 9.04 -35.56
N THR A 346 -1.22 10.19 -35.98
CA THR A 346 -1.55 10.81 -37.28
C THR A 346 -0.46 10.68 -38.33
N THR A 347 0.79 10.42 -37.93
CA THR A 347 1.94 10.35 -38.85
C THR A 347 2.44 8.94 -39.13
N LEU A 348 2.23 8.00 -38.20
CA LEU A 348 2.58 6.61 -38.44
C LEU A 348 1.63 5.98 -39.44
N LYS A 349 2.15 5.03 -40.24
CA LYS A 349 1.35 4.30 -41.20
C LYS A 349 0.32 3.40 -40.49
N HIS A 350 -0.80 3.16 -41.16
CA HIS A 350 -1.91 2.36 -40.63
C HIS A 350 -1.51 0.93 -40.27
N ASP A 351 -0.68 0.28 -41.08
CA ASP A 351 -0.15 -1.07 -40.83
C ASP A 351 0.69 -1.15 -39.55
N VAL A 352 1.40 -0.09 -39.19
CA VAL A 352 2.14 0.01 -37.92
C VAL A 352 1.19 0.20 -36.74
N LEU A 353 0.23 1.13 -36.86
CA LEU A 353 -0.70 1.49 -35.78
C LEU A 353 -1.69 0.37 -35.44
N HIS A 354 -2.08 -0.42 -36.43
CA HIS A 354 -3.06 -1.49 -36.30
C HIS A 354 -2.43 -2.88 -36.45
N LYS A 355 -1.10 -3.00 -36.29
CA LYS A 355 -0.43 -4.30 -36.28
C LYS A 355 -0.98 -5.15 -35.14
N LYS A 356 -1.45 -6.36 -35.47
CA LYS A 356 -1.98 -7.34 -34.52
C LYS A 356 -0.98 -8.46 -34.36
N MET A 357 -0.24 -8.46 -33.25
CA MET A 357 0.84 -9.43 -33.03
C MET A 357 0.35 -10.88 -32.93
N TRP A 358 -0.93 -11.10 -32.64
CA TRP A 358 -1.56 -12.42 -32.52
C TRP A 358 -2.14 -12.98 -33.83
N GLU A 359 -2.12 -12.21 -34.93
CA GLU A 359 -2.57 -12.70 -36.25
C GLU A 359 -1.41 -13.28 -37.07
N ASP A 360 -0.16 -12.96 -36.72
CA ASP A 360 1.05 -13.52 -37.33
C ASP A 360 1.35 -14.97 -36.84
N ASP A 361 0.60 -15.46 -35.83
CA ASP A 361 0.76 -16.79 -35.20
C ASP A 361 0.23 -17.97 -36.05
N HIS A 362 -0.11 -17.74 -37.32
CA HIS A 362 -0.37 -18.80 -38.30
C HIS A 362 0.90 -19.39 -38.93
N VAL A 363 2.09 -19.05 -38.44
CA VAL A 363 3.36 -19.64 -38.89
C VAL A 363 4.01 -20.41 -37.73
N GLU A 364 3.74 -21.72 -37.72
CA GLU A 364 4.51 -22.83 -37.14
C GLU A 364 5.42 -22.54 -35.92
N LEU A 365 5.01 -23.02 -34.74
CA LEU A 365 5.72 -24.06 -33.96
C LEU A 365 4.89 -24.57 -32.76
#